data_AF-A0A3D5RJX9-F1
#
_entry.id   AF-A0A3D5RJX9-F1
#
_cell.length_a   1.000
_cell.length_b   1.000
_cell.length_c   1.000
_cell.angle_alpha   90.00
_cell.angle_beta   90.00
_cell.angle_gamma   90.00
#
_symmetry.space_group_name_H-M   'P 1'
#
loop_
_entity.id
_entity.type
_entity.pdbx_description
1 polymer ?
#
loop_
_entity_poly.entity_id
_entity_poly.type
_entity_poly.pdbx_seq_one_letter_code
_entity_poly.pdbx_strand_id
1 'polypeptide(L)' 'MKKTITCRPCKEQNNWEIKDQNGNVLNEHYETKEACVCAGKKLATECGCGLTVCDHTETK' A
#
# COMPACT_ATOMS: atom_id res chain seq x y z
N MET A 1 -2.01 10.71 -14.84
CA MET A 1 -2.26 9.61 -13.88
C MET A 1 -2.18 10.19 -12.48
N LYS A 2 -3.18 9.97 -11.62
CA LYS A 2 -3.10 10.43 -10.22
C LYS A 2 -2.07 9.55 -9.51
N LYS A 3 -0.96 10.16 -9.08
CA LYS A 3 0.06 9.45 -8.30
C LYS A 3 -0.55 9.10 -6.93
N THR A 4 -0.60 7.82 -6.60
CA THR A 4 -1.15 7.36 -5.33
C THR A 4 -0.36 6.18 -4.80
N ILE A 5 -0.12 6.19 -3.49
CA ILE A 5 0.36 5.04 -2.75
C ILE A 5 -0.84 4.14 -2.44
N THR A 6 -0.74 2.85 -2.70
CA THR A 6 -1.81 1.88 -2.46
C THR A 6 -1.40 0.89 -1.38
N CYS A 7 -2.11 0.88 -0.25
CA CYS A 7 -1.99 -0.16 0.77
C CYS A 7 -2.96 -1.29 0.43
N ARG A 8 -2.48 -2.53 0.32
CA ARG A 8 -3.32 -3.69 -0.01
C ARG A 8 -2.89 -4.93 0.77
N PRO A 9 -3.81 -5.88 1.02
CA PRO A 9 -3.42 -7.19 1.52
C PRO A 9 -2.54 -7.90 0.50
N CYS A 10 -1.53 -8.59 1.00
CA CYS A 10 -0.69 -9.47 0.19
C CYS A 10 -1.47 -10.73 -0.16
N LYS A 11 -1.27 -11.21 -1.39
CA LYS A 11 -1.98 -12.39 -1.90
C LYS A 11 -1.34 -13.70 -1.44
N GLU A 12 -0.03 -13.69 -1.21
CA GLU A 12 0.77 -14.88 -0.92
C GLU A 12 1.04 -15.05 0.58
N GLN A 13 0.97 -13.96 1.33
CA GLN A 13 1.24 -13.92 2.76
C GLN A 13 0.06 -13.24 3.44
N ASN A 14 -0.36 -13.72 4.62
CA ASN A 14 -1.42 -13.07 5.44
C ASN A 14 -0.91 -11.76 6.07
N ASN A 15 -0.35 -10.87 5.27
CA ASN A 15 0.21 -9.58 5.64
C ASN A 15 -0.22 -8.51 4.61
N TRP A 16 0.22 -7.28 4.81
CA TRP A 16 -0.12 -6.12 4.00
C TRP A 16 1.12 -5.57 3.32
N GLU A 17 0.96 -5.11 2.09
CA GLU A 17 2.04 -4.57 1.25
C GLU A 17 1.65 -3.16 0.77
N ILE A 18 2.66 -2.36 0.45
CA ILE A 18 2.48 -1.02 -0.12
C ILE A 18 2.93 -1.04 -1.57
N LYS A 19 2.08 -0.57 -2.47
CA LYS A 19 2.41 -0.29 -3.86
C LYS A 19 2.63 1.21 -4.03
N ASP A 20 3.80 1.59 -4.54
CA ASP A 20 4.17 2.98 -4.78
C ASP A 20 3.37 3.61 -5.94
N GLN A 21 3.54 4.93 -6.15
CA GLN A 21 2.89 5.67 -7.23
C GLN A 21 3.29 5.23 -8.66
N ASN A 22 4.39 4.50 -8.81
CA ASN A 22 4.88 3.94 -10.07
C ASN A 22 4.35 2.52 -10.30
N GLY A 23 3.66 1.96 -9.31
CA GLY A 23 3.12 0.61 -9.34
C GLY A 23 4.07 -0.47 -8.83
N ASN A 24 5.18 -0.11 -8.18
CA ASN A 24 6.08 -1.08 -7.58
C ASN A 24 5.62 -1.46 -6.18
N VAL A 25 5.61 -2.75 -5.87
CA VAL A 25 5.38 -3.24 -4.51
C VAL A 25 6.67 -3.07 -3.72
N LEU A 26 6.60 -2.40 -2.58
CA LEU A 26 7.72 -2.26 -1.66
C LEU A 26 8.00 -3.59 -0.97
N ASN A 27 9.26 -3.85 -0.67
CA ASN A 27 9.68 -5.10 -0.01
C ASN A 27 9.23 -5.18 1.47
N GLU A 28 8.80 -4.05 2.03
CA GLU A 28 8.30 -3.98 3.40
C GLU A 28 6.87 -4.51 3.47
N HIS A 29 6.69 -5.56 4.27
CA HIS A 29 5.40 -6.17 4.56
C HIS A 29 5.00 -5.89 6.01
N TYR A 30 3.72 -5.61 6.23
CA TYR A 30 3.18 -5.25 7.53
C TYR A 30 2.19 -6.31 7.99
N GLU A 31 2.29 -6.74 9.24
CA GLU A 31 1.37 -7.76 9.78
C GLU A 31 -0.08 -7.26 9.82
N THR A 32 -0.29 -5.98 10.10
CA THR A 32 -1.63 -5.39 10.25
C THR A 32 -1.92 -4.31 9.20
N LYS A 33 -3.21 -4.17 8.87
CA LYS A 33 -3.72 -3.09 8.02
C LYS A 33 -3.29 -1.72 8.53
N GLU A 34 -3.40 -1.50 9.84
CA GLU A 34 -3.12 -0.22 10.47
C GLU A 34 -1.66 0.18 10.29
N ALA A 35 -0.72 -0.76 10.48
CA ALA A 35 0.70 -0.52 10.25
C ALA A 35 0.99 -0.15 8.79
N CYS A 36 0.40 -0.89 7.83
CA CYS A 36 0.53 -0.61 6.41
C CYS A 36 -0.03 0.77 6.03
N VAL A 37 -1.24 1.09 6.48
CA VAL A 37 -1.90 2.37 6.21
C VAL A 37 -1.14 3.54 6.84
N CYS A 38 -0.59 3.36 8.04
CA CYS A 38 0.23 4.36 8.71
C CYS A 38 1.50 4.67 7.91
N ALA A 39 2.22 3.64 7.46
CA ALA A 39 3.41 3.80 6.63
C ALA A 39 3.07 4.38 5.24
N GLY A 40 2.01 3.88 4.59
CA GLY A 40 1.54 4.40 3.30
C GLY A 40 1.12 5.86 3.37
N LYS A 41 0.50 6.31 4.48
CA LYS A 41 0.14 7.72 4.70
C LYS A 41 1.37 8.62 4.80
N LYS A 42 2.43 8.17 5.47
CA LYS A 42 3.70 8.91 5.53
C LYS A 42 4.30 9.06 4.14
N LEU A 43 4.43 7.94 3.40
CA LEU A 43 4.94 7.93 2.02
C LEU A 43 4.12 8.82 1.09
N ALA A 44 2.78 8.76 1.18
CA ALA A 44 1.90 9.60 0.39
C ALA A 44 2.11 11.09 0.69
N THR A 45 2.30 11.44 1.97
CA THR A 45 2.60 12.82 2.40
C THR A 45 3.96 13.29 1.88
N GLU A 46 5.00 12.46 2.01
CA GLU A 46 6.36 12.76 1.55
C GLU A 46 6.43 12.92 0.03
N CYS A 47 5.67 12.10 -0.72
CA CYS A 47 5.61 12.15 -2.17
C CYS A 47 4.61 13.19 -2.72
N GLY A 48 3.81 13.85 -1.86
CA GLY A 48 2.74 14.75 -2.29
C GLY A 48 1.65 14.06 -3.13
N CYS A 49 1.36 12.80 -2.80
CA CYS A 49 0.47 11.89 -3.53
C CYS A 49 -0.74 11.50 -2.69
N GLY A 50 -1.76 10.92 -3.32
CA GLY A 50 -2.91 10.37 -2.59
C GLY A 50 -2.59 9.03 -1.92
N LEU A 51 -3.32 8.69 -0.86
CA LEU A 51 -3.32 7.32 -0.29
C LEU A 51 -4.59 6.60 -0.71
N THR A 52 -4.44 5.39 -1.23
CA THR A 52 -5.51 4.45 -1.52
C THR A 52 -5.34 3.24 -0.62
N VAL A 53 -6.43 2.75 -0.03
CA VAL A 53 -6.41 1.53 0.80
C VAL A 53 -7.40 0.55 0.18
N CYS A 54 -6.89 -0.62 -0.21
CA CYS A 54 -7.69 -1.71 -0.73
C CYS A 54 -7.89 -2.75 0.38
N ASP A 55 -9.14 -3.10 0.67
CA ASP A 55 -9.51 -4.12 1.67
C ASP A 55 -9.60 -5.53 1.10
N HIS A 56 -9.40 -5.67 -0.21
CA HIS A 56 -9.47 -6.95 -0.91
C HIS A 56 -8.15 -7.23 -1.60
N THR A 57 -7.74 -8.50 -1.58
CA THR A 57 -6.71 -8.98 -2.51
C THR A 57 -7.32 -8.87 -3.90
N GLU A 58 -6.65 -8.18 -4.83
CA GLU A 58 -7.10 -8.12 -6.22
C GLU A 58 -7.17 -9.56 -6.76
N THR A 59 -8.38 -10.10 -6.80
CA THR A 59 -8.68 -11.38 -7.41
C THR A 59 -8.63 -11.15 -8.91
N LYS A 60 -7.79 -11.93 -9.60
CA LYS A 60 -7.65 -11.86 -11.05
C LYS A 60 -8.97 -12.15 -11.73
#